data_AF-A0A401FIG7-F1
#
_entry.id   AF-A0A401FIG7-F1
#
_cell.length_a   1.000
_cell.length_b   1.000
_cell.length_c   1.000
_cell.angle_alpha   90.00
_cell.angle_beta   90.00
_cell.angle_gamma   90.00
#
_symmetry.space_group_name_H-M   'P 1'
#
loop_
_entity.id
_entity.type
_entity.pdbx_description
1 polymer ?
#
loop_
_entity_poly.entity_id
_entity_poly.type
_entity_poly.pdbx_seq_one_letter_code
_entity_poly.pdbx_strand_id
1 'polypeptide(L)'
;MTAVENIYVNFNKPDQKKLEHVTVSELEKYIGEDQFAKGSMLPKVQAAIDFVKSTKHEAVVTALDNIDGFISNGSGTIISAD
;
A
#
# COMPACT_ATOMS: atom_id res chain seq x y z
N MET A 1 -9.12 -0.92 -2.47
CA MET A 1 -9.05 -1.25 -3.92
C MET A 1 -8.61 0.00 -4.69
N THR A 2 -7.72 -0.15 -5.65
CA THR A 2 -7.12 0.99 -6.37
C THR A 2 -6.98 0.69 -7.87
N ALA A 3 -6.72 1.70 -8.70
CA ALA A 3 -6.44 1.53 -10.12
C ALA A 3 -4.97 1.11 -10.41
N VAL A 4 -4.14 0.98 -9.37
CA VAL A 4 -2.74 0.55 -9.46
C VAL A 4 -2.53 -0.77 -8.71
N GLU A 5 -1.59 -1.57 -9.23
CA GLU A 5 -1.29 -2.92 -8.74
C GLU A 5 -0.62 -2.90 -7.36
N ASN A 6 0.14 -1.85 -7.05
CA ASN A 6 0.87 -1.69 -5.80
C ASN A 6 0.83 -0.23 -5.31
N ILE A 7 1.15 -0.03 -4.03
CA ILE A 7 1.55 1.27 -3.51
C ILE A 7 2.99 1.55 -3.98
N TYR A 8 3.25 2.78 -4.42
CA TYR A 8 4.57 3.25 -4.82
C TYR A 8 4.98 4.46 -3.98
N VAL A 9 6.28 4.56 -3.70
CA VAL A 9 6.92 5.80 -3.21
C VAL A 9 7.78 6.39 -4.32
N ASN A 10 8.07 7.68 -4.25
CA ASN A 10 8.73 8.43 -5.31
C ASN A 10 8.01 8.29 -6.66
N PHE A 11 6.67 8.34 -6.63
CA PHE A 11 5.85 8.15 -7.82
C PHE A 11 6.20 9.17 -8.93
N ASN A 12 6.32 8.69 -10.18
CA ASN A 12 6.79 9.45 -11.35
C ASN A 12 8.22 10.05 -11.24
N LYS A 13 9.06 9.53 -10.35
CA LYS A 13 10.49 9.89 -10.26
C LYS A 13 11.38 8.73 -10.73
N PRO A 14 12.65 9.00 -11.10
CA PRO A 14 13.59 7.95 -11.51
C PRO A 14 13.85 6.89 -10.42
N ASP A 15 13.70 7.27 -9.16
CA ASP A 15 13.86 6.43 -7.97
C ASP A 15 12.52 5.90 -7.42
N GLN A 16 11.50 5.81 -8.29
CA GLN A 16 10.22 5.20 -7.96
C GLN A 16 10.43 3.78 -7.44
N LYS A 17 9.86 3.48 -6.26
CA LYS A 17 9.96 2.17 -5.64
C LYS A 17 8.56 1.58 -5.44
N LYS A 18 8.40 0.35 -5.91
CA LYS A 18 7.21 -0.49 -5.67
C LYS A 18 7.28 -1.08 -4.26
N LEU A 19 6.21 -0.95 -3.49
CA LEU A 19 6.08 -1.56 -2.17
C LEU A 19 5.38 -2.92 -2.30
N GLU A 20 6.04 -3.99 -1.87
CA GLU A 20 5.49 -5.36 -1.90
C GLU A 20 5.12 -5.82 -0.49
N HIS A 21 6.06 -5.74 0.46
CA HIS A 21 5.80 -5.99 1.87
C HIS A 21 6.28 -4.78 2.67
N VAL A 22 5.40 -4.21 3.49
CA VAL A 22 5.72 -3.04 4.31
C VAL A 22 5.02 -3.10 5.65
N THR A 23 5.64 -2.53 6.67
CA THR A 23 4.98 -2.38 7.97
C THR A 23 4.17 -1.09 8.04
N VAL A 24 3.28 -1.03 9.03
CA VAL A 24 2.56 0.18 9.38
C VAL A 24 3.52 1.34 9.68
N SER A 25 4.60 1.12 10.44
CA SER A 25 5.57 2.18 10.75
C SER A 25 6.26 2.74 9.49
N GLU A 26 6.57 1.90 8.50
CA GLU A 26 7.15 2.35 7.24
C GLU A 26 6.17 3.24 6.45
N LEU A 27 4.89 2.86 6.40
CA LEU A 27 3.87 3.66 5.74
C LEU A 27 3.62 4.99 6.44
N GLU A 28 3.60 5.02 7.78
CA GLU A 28 3.49 6.27 8.55
C GLU A 28 4.67 7.20 8.29
N LYS A 29 5.88 6.67 8.16
CA LYS A 29 7.05 7.44 7.74
C LYS A 29 6.86 8.02 6.34
N TYR A 30 6.41 7.24 5.36
CA TYR A 30 6.17 7.72 4.00
C TYR A 30 5.04 8.75 3.91
N ILE A 31 4.03 8.67 4.79
CA ILE A 31 3.01 9.72 4.94
C ILE A 31 3.66 11.03 5.41
N GLY A 32 4.54 10.97 6.42
CA GLY A 32 5.28 12.12 6.92
C GLY A 32 6.24 12.75 5.90
N GLU A 33 6.67 11.97 4.90
CA GLU A 33 7.47 12.41 3.75
C GLU A 33 6.62 12.93 2.57
N ASP A 34 5.30 13.09 2.74
CA ASP A 34 4.35 13.50 1.69
C ASP A 34 4.43 12.62 0.41
N GLN A 35 4.76 11.33 0.55
CA GLN A 35 4.93 10.42 -0.60
C GLN A 35 3.61 10.07 -1.31
N PHE A 36 2.47 10.26 -0.65
CA PHE A 36 1.16 9.84 -1.16
C PHE A 36 0.26 11.04 -1.50
N ALA A 37 -0.32 11.03 -2.69
CA ALA A 37 -1.24 12.08 -3.12
C ALA A 37 -2.50 12.16 -2.25
N LYS A 38 -2.76 13.34 -1.66
CA LYS A 38 -3.85 13.60 -0.71
C LYS A 38 -5.25 13.29 -1.25
N GLY A 39 -5.47 13.49 -2.54
CA GLY A 39 -6.76 13.26 -3.20
C GLY A 39 -7.01 11.80 -3.64
N SER A 40 -6.05 10.89 -3.48
CA SER A 40 -6.19 9.53 -4.03
C SER A 40 -5.54 8.45 -3.18
N MET A 41 -4.21 8.39 -3.13
CA MET A 41 -3.48 7.28 -2.51
C MET A 41 -3.43 7.41 -0.99
N LEU A 42 -3.22 8.62 -0.46
CA LEU A 42 -3.14 8.86 0.98
C LEU A 42 -4.35 8.30 1.77
N PRO A 43 -5.62 8.59 1.41
CA PRO A 43 -6.75 8.05 2.17
C PRO A 43 -6.83 6.52 2.12
N LYS A 44 -6.28 5.87 1.08
CA LYS A 44 -6.24 4.41 0.96
C LYS A 44 -5.18 3.79 1.87
N VAL A 45 -4.00 4.41 1.92
CA VAL A 45 -2.92 4.01 2.83
C VAL A 45 -3.39 4.16 4.27
N GLN A 46 -4.02 5.29 4.62
CA GLN A 46 -4.52 5.54 5.96
C GLN A 46 -5.56 4.50 6.39
N ALA A 47 -6.53 4.18 5.53
CA ALA A 47 -7.53 3.16 5.81
C ALA A 47 -6.92 1.77 6.02
N ALA A 48 -5.87 1.42 5.26
CA ALA A 48 -5.17 0.14 5.43
C ALA A 48 -4.37 0.10 6.75
N ILE A 49 -3.69 1.19 7.11
CA ILE A 49 -3.04 1.33 8.42
C ILE A 49 -4.05 1.15 9.55
N ASP A 50 -5.18 1.86 9.49
CA ASP A 50 -6.21 1.81 10.52
C ASP A 50 -6.79 0.40 10.68
N PHE A 51 -7.01 -0.32 9.57
CA PHE A 51 -7.44 -1.72 9.58
C PHE A 51 -6.42 -2.63 10.27
N VAL A 52 -5.14 -2.55 9.91
CA VAL A 52 -4.09 -3.39 10.48
C VAL A 52 -3.91 -3.09 11.97
N LYS A 53 -3.88 -1.81 12.36
CA LYS A 53 -3.78 -1.39 13.77
C LYS A 53 -4.95 -1.91 14.61
N SER A 54 -6.17 -1.87 14.06
CA SER A 54 -7.40 -2.24 14.77
C SER A 54 -7.62 -3.75 14.86
N THR A 55 -7.27 -4.50 13.81
CA THR A 55 -7.59 -5.93 13.71
C THR A 55 -6.42 -6.84 14.03
N LYS A 56 -5.18 -6.34 13.93
CA LYS A 56 -3.93 -7.13 13.93
C LYS A 56 -3.82 -8.13 12.78
N HIS A 57 -4.68 -8.02 11.77
CA HIS A 57 -4.57 -8.78 10.54
C HIS A 57 -3.86 -7.98 9.46
N GLU A 58 -3.23 -8.68 8.51
CA GLU A 58 -2.60 -8.05 7.35
C GLU A 58 -3.65 -7.42 6.41
N ALA A 59 -3.30 -6.30 5.80
CA ALA A 59 -4.07 -5.69 4.73
C ALA A 59 -3.37 -5.90 3.39
N VAL A 60 -4.15 -6.11 2.33
CA VAL A 60 -3.65 -6.23 0.97
C VAL A 60 -4.22 -5.10 0.11
N VAL A 61 -3.33 -4.38 -0.56
CA VAL A 61 -3.69 -3.36 -1.55
C VAL A 61 -3.25 -3.85 -2.92
N THR A 62 -4.23 -4.15 -3.79
CA THR A 62 -4.01 -4.54 -5.19
C THR A 62 -5.11 -3.95 -6.09
N ALA A 63 -4.92 -4.10 -7.40
CA ALA A 63 -5.90 -3.71 -8.42
C ALA A 63 -7.05 -4.73 -8.50
N LEU A 64 -8.26 -4.25 -8.82
CA LEU A 64 -9.46 -5.08 -8.99
C LEU A 64 -9.29 -6.17 -10.05
N ASP A 65 -8.69 -5.81 -11.18
CA ASP A 65 -8.47 -6.72 -12.31
C ASP A 65 -7.36 -7.76 -12.05
N ASN A 66 -6.67 -7.64 -10.92
CA ASN A 66 -5.53 -8.47 -10.53
C ASN A 66 -5.82 -9.36 -9.31
N ILE A 67 -7.10 -9.58 -8.96
CA ILE A 67 -7.46 -10.44 -7.83
C ILE A 67 -6.98 -11.88 -8.06
N ASP A 68 -7.20 -12.45 -9.25
CA ASP A 68 -6.72 -13.79 -9.60
C ASP A 68 -5.18 -13.88 -9.65
N GLY A 69 -4.52 -12.80 -10.07
CA GLY A 69 -3.07 -12.68 -10.09
C GLY A 69 -2.46 -12.51 -8.69
N PHE A 70 -3.16 -11.87 -7.76
CA PHE A 70 -2.76 -11.84 -6.36
C PHE A 70 -2.87 -13.24 -5.72
N ILE A 71 -3.99 -13.93 -5.93
CA ILE A 71 -4.18 -15.29 -5.40
C ILE A 71 -3.14 -16.25 -5.97
N SER A 72 -2.77 -16.10 -7.24
CA SER A 72 -1.83 -17.01 -7.92
C SER A 72 -0.36 -16.66 -7.68
N ASN A 73 -0.01 -15.36 -7.63
CA ASN A 73 1.39 -14.89 -7.68
C ASN A 73 1.76 -13.86 -6.60
N GLY A 74 0.83 -13.48 -5.72
CA GLY A 74 1.09 -12.51 -4.64
C GLY A 74 1.25 -11.06 -5.11
N SER A 75 0.73 -10.70 -6.28
CA SER A 75 0.86 -9.35 -6.86
C SER A 75 0.02 -8.31 -6.11
N GLY A 76 0.65 -7.58 -5.18
CA GLY A 76 0.04 -6.51 -4.39
C GLY A 76 1.00 -5.94 -3.34
N THR A 77 0.54 -4.94 -2.60
CA THR A 77 1.22 -4.46 -1.38
C THR A 77 0.58 -5.09 -0.17
N ILE A 78 1.34 -5.91 0.55
CA ILE A 78 0.98 -6.53 1.82
C ILE A 78 1.45 -5.60 2.94
N ILE A 79 0.53 -5.28 3.84
CA ILE A 79 0.74 -4.37 4.95
C ILE A 79 0.54 -5.16 6.23
N SER A 80 1.59 -5.28 7.03
CA SER A 80 1.57 -5.99 8.31
C SER A 80 1.72 -5.05 9.49
N ALA A 81 1.37 -5.54 10.68
CA ALA A 81 1.84 -4.92 11.92
C ALA A 81 3.37 -5.00 12.01
N ASP A 82 3.95 -4.21 12.91
CA ASP A 82 5.38 -4.25 13.23
C ASP A 82 5.83 -5.55 13.91
#